data_AF-A0A1F4TWA8-F1
#
_entry.id   AF-A0A1F4TWA8-F1
#
_cell.length_a   1.000
_cell.length_b   1.000
_cell.length_c   1.000
_cell.angle_alpha   90.00
_cell.angle_beta   90.00
_cell.angle_gamma   90.00
#
_symmetry.space_group_name_H-M   'P 1'
#
loop_
_entity.id
_entity.type
_entity.pdbx_description
1 polymer ?
#
loop_
_entity_poly.entity_id
_entity_poly.type
_entity_poly.pdbx_seq_one_letter_code
_entity_poly.pdbx_strand_id
1 'polypeptide(L)'
;MAKNIGFSSQALPQLFQYKGEGVWGVTGVIKDDQAHLSIHTFPDQGKFFLGVYAASEIAEQDVLQQLMAAFNPAKHQVTHFDQGEELDQIVAAESGLVERPRIYH
;
A
#
# COMPACT_ATOMS: atom_id res chain seq x y z
N MET A 1 15.90 12.88 2.06
CA MET A 1 15.09 12.75 3.29
C MET A 1 13.65 12.57 2.87
N ALA A 2 12.94 11.57 3.40
CA ALA A 2 11.51 11.41 3.15
C ALA A 2 10.78 12.65 3.71
N LYS A 3 9.98 13.32 2.87
CA LYS A 3 9.14 14.44 3.30
C LYS A 3 8.05 13.91 4.23
N ASN A 4 7.60 14.75 5.17
CA ASN A 4 6.59 14.40 6.15
C ASN A 4 5.25 14.13 5.42
N ILE A 5 4.88 12.86 5.29
CA ILE A 5 3.74 12.36 4.51
C ILE A 5 2.39 12.49 5.25
N GLY A 6 2.27 13.50 6.13
CA GLY A 6 1.03 13.84 6.83
C GLY A 6 0.66 12.93 8.01
N PHE A 7 1.41 11.86 8.28
CA PHE A 7 1.19 11.01 9.45
C PHE A 7 1.47 11.74 10.75
N SER A 8 0.69 11.43 11.79
CA SER A 8 0.99 11.92 13.14
C SER A 8 2.41 11.51 13.58
N SER A 9 3.05 12.34 14.40
CA SER A 9 4.40 12.05 14.92
C SER A 9 4.47 10.79 15.81
N GLN A 10 3.32 10.24 16.19
CA GLN A 10 3.19 9.02 16.98
C GLN A 10 3.00 7.77 16.12
N ALA A 11 2.69 7.92 14.82
CA ALA A 11 2.56 6.79 13.90
C ALA A 11 3.95 6.16 13.68
N LEU A 12 4.12 4.94 14.20
CA LEU A 12 5.36 4.19 14.04
C LEU A 12 5.24 3.21 12.86
N PRO A 13 6.20 3.22 11.92
CA PRO A 13 6.23 2.23 10.85
C PRO A 13 6.53 0.84 11.43
N GLN A 14 5.78 -0.15 10.98
CA GLN A 14 5.96 -1.56 11.28
C GLN A 14 6.49 -2.26 10.03
N LEU A 15 7.55 -3.04 10.18
CA LEU A 15 8.15 -3.82 9.09
C LEU A 15 8.11 -5.30 9.41
N PHE A 16 7.69 -6.09 8.44
CA PHE A 16 7.61 -7.54 8.53
C PHE A 16 8.30 -8.14 7.30
N GLN A 17 9.32 -8.95 7.53
CA GLN A 17 9.87 -9.79 6.46
C GLN A 17 9.11 -11.11 6.45
N TYR A 18 8.69 -11.54 5.26
CA TYR A 18 8.05 -12.84 5.06
C TYR A 18 8.86 -13.70 4.09
N LYS A 19 8.88 -15.00 4.34
CA LYS A 19 9.54 -16.00 3.49
C LYS A 19 8.72 -17.29 3.54
N GLY A 20 8.05 -17.58 2.44
CA GLY A 20 7.33 -18.82 2.19
C GLY A 20 7.99 -19.64 1.08
N GLU A 21 7.30 -20.68 0.64
CA GLU A 21 7.75 -21.52 -0.46
C GLU A 21 7.68 -20.74 -1.79
N GLY A 22 8.83 -20.43 -2.37
CA GLY A 22 8.94 -19.70 -3.65
C GLY A 22 8.56 -18.21 -3.61
N VAL A 23 8.27 -17.66 -2.42
CA VAL A 23 7.84 -16.27 -2.26
C VAL A 23 8.51 -15.67 -1.03
N TRP A 24 9.10 -14.47 -1.19
CA TRP A 24 9.63 -13.69 -0.07
C TRP A 24 9.43 -12.20 -0.32
N GLY A 25 9.55 -11.41 0.73
CA GLY A 25 9.50 -9.97 0.63
C GLY A 25 9.44 -9.27 1.97
N VAL A 26 9.16 -7.97 1.90
CA VAL A 26 8.98 -7.08 3.04
C VAL A 26 7.61 -6.42 2.92
N THR A 27 6.89 -6.41 4.03
CA THR A 27 5.68 -5.62 4.24
C THR A 27 6.02 -4.48 5.18
N GLY A 28 5.77 -3.24 4.75
CA GLY A 28 5.85 -2.05 5.60
C GLY A 28 4.47 -1.46 5.79
N VAL A 29 4.09 -1.10 7.01
CA VAL A 29 2.81 -0.46 7.32
C VAL A 29 3.02 0.69 8.28
N ILE A 30 2.45 1.86 7.98
CA ILE A 30 2.28 2.95 8.93
C ILE A 30 0.81 3.36 8.92
N LYS A 31 0.25 3.62 10.09
CA LYS A 31 -1.16 4.02 10.24
C LYS A 31 -1.33 4.99 11.42
N ASP A 32 -2.28 5.88 11.29
CA ASP A 32 -2.88 6.62 12.39
C ASP A 32 -4.42 6.56 12.28
N ASP A 33 -5.13 7.45 12.96
CA ASP A 33 -6.58 7.50 13.00
C ASP A 33 -7.22 8.04 11.71
N GLN A 34 -6.46 8.75 10.86
CA GLN A 34 -6.95 9.41 9.65
C GLN A 34 -6.33 8.87 8.36
N ALA A 35 -5.27 8.06 8.45
CA ALA A 35 -4.55 7.56 7.29
C ALA A 35 -3.92 6.19 7.52
N HIS A 36 -3.71 5.45 6.43
CA HIS A 36 -2.82 4.30 6.38
C HIS A 36 -1.99 4.27 5.09
N LEU A 37 -0.77 3.77 5.21
CA LEU A 37 0.13 3.52 4.10
C LEU A 37 0.73 2.13 4.27
N SER A 38 0.55 1.27 3.27
CA SER A 38 1.11 -0.07 3.24
C SER A 38 1.92 -0.30 1.96
N ILE A 39 3.03 -1.01 2.08
CA ILE A 39 3.82 -1.48 0.94
C ILE A 39 4.10 -2.97 1.10
N HIS A 40 3.95 -3.73 0.02
CA HIS A 40 4.26 -5.15 -0.04
C HIS A 40 5.18 -5.40 -1.23
N THR A 41 6.41 -5.87 -0.99
CA THR A 41 7.38 -6.12 -2.06
C THR A 41 7.44 -7.59 -2.43
N PHE A 42 7.65 -7.91 -3.70
CA PHE A 42 7.90 -9.25 -4.24
C PHE A 42 9.18 -9.20 -5.08
N PRO A 43 10.37 -9.25 -4.46
CA PRO A 43 11.63 -8.92 -5.12
C PRO A 43 11.94 -9.82 -6.30
N ASP A 44 11.72 -11.14 -6.18
CA ASP A 44 11.97 -12.10 -7.26
C ASP A 44 11.08 -11.86 -8.49
N GLN A 45 9.95 -11.19 -8.31
CA GLN A 45 9.04 -10.81 -9.40
C GLN A 45 9.27 -9.39 -9.92
N GLY A 46 10.15 -8.62 -9.27
CA GLY A 46 10.38 -7.20 -9.58
C GLY A 46 9.13 -6.33 -9.37
N LYS A 47 8.26 -6.70 -8.41
CA LYS A 47 6.97 -6.04 -8.17
C LYS A 47 6.87 -5.52 -6.74
N PHE A 48 6.03 -4.52 -6.56
CA PHE A 48 5.50 -4.15 -5.25
C PHE A 48 4.06 -3.65 -5.41
N PHE A 49 3.31 -3.73 -4.32
CA PHE A 49 1.98 -3.15 -4.20
C PHE A 49 2.02 -2.06 -3.13
N LEU A 50 1.30 -0.99 -3.40
CA LEU A 50 1.19 0.17 -2.54
C LEU A 50 -0.29 0.42 -2.24
N GLY A 51 -0.64 0.50 -0.96
CA GLY A 51 -1.94 0.97 -0.50
C GLY A 51 -1.78 2.30 0.19
N VAL A 52 -2.49 3.33 -0.27
CA VAL A 52 -2.55 4.64 0.37
C VAL A 52 -4.01 4.93 0.67
N TYR A 53 -4.29 5.27 1.92
CA TYR A 53 -5.56 5.80 2.34
C TYR A 53 -5.27 7.02 3.20
N ALA A 54 -5.83 8.15 2.84
CA ALA A 54 -5.69 9.37 3.59
C ALA A 54 -6.99 10.14 3.55
N ALA A 55 -7.31 10.82 4.65
CA ALA A 55 -8.42 11.77 4.69
C ALA A 55 -8.20 13.01 3.79
N SER A 56 -6.98 13.23 3.26
CA SER A 56 -6.68 14.34 2.36
C SER A 56 -5.89 13.91 1.13
N GLU A 57 -6.32 14.32 -0.06
CA GLU A 57 -5.71 13.99 -1.36
C GLU A 57 -4.27 14.49 -1.51
N ILE A 58 -3.90 15.56 -0.80
CA ILE A 58 -2.56 16.17 -0.88
C ILE A 58 -1.47 15.19 -0.44
N ALA A 59 -1.77 14.29 0.50
CA ALA A 59 -0.81 13.30 0.99
C ALA A 59 -0.54 12.18 -0.04
N GLU A 60 -1.52 11.82 -0.88
CA GLU A 60 -1.42 10.68 -1.79
C GLU A 60 -0.41 10.93 -2.93
N GLN A 61 -0.51 12.09 -3.59
CA GLN A 61 0.38 12.42 -4.70
C GLN A 61 1.85 12.54 -4.25
N ASP A 62 2.09 13.15 -3.09
CA ASP A 62 3.43 13.31 -2.53
C ASP A 62 4.05 11.96 -2.12
N VAL A 63 3.24 11.01 -1.62
CA VAL A 63 3.67 9.65 -1.32
C VAL A 63 4.01 8.91 -2.62
N LEU A 64 3.13 8.98 -3.62
CA LEU A 64 3.33 8.31 -4.90
C LEU A 64 4.60 8.81 -5.60
N GLN A 65 4.83 10.14 -5.65
CA GLN A 65 6.03 10.71 -6.24
C GLN A 65 7.31 10.23 -5.54
N GLN A 66 7.33 10.22 -4.20
CA GLN A 66 8.48 9.73 -3.45
C GLN A 66 8.76 8.24 -3.72
N LEU A 67 7.72 7.42 -3.84
CA LEU A 67 7.87 6.00 -4.11
C LEU A 67 8.26 5.71 -5.55
N MET A 68 7.72 6.44 -6.52
CA MET A 68 8.15 6.35 -7.91
C MET A 68 9.62 6.74 -8.06
N ALA A 69 10.08 7.77 -7.33
CA ALA A 69 11.49 8.15 -7.32
C ALA A 69 12.38 7.09 -6.63
N ALA A 70 11.91 6.46 -5.56
CA ALA A 70 12.68 5.47 -4.80
C ALA A 70 12.80 4.12 -5.53
N PHE A 71 11.70 3.62 -6.09
CA PHE A 71 11.65 2.30 -6.73
C PHE A 71 11.89 2.35 -8.25
N ASN A 72 11.74 3.53 -8.86
CA ASN A 72 11.91 3.75 -10.30
C ASN A 72 11.31 2.65 -11.18
N PRO A 73 10.01 2.33 -11.02
CA PRO A 73 9.42 1.18 -11.70
C PRO A 73 9.30 1.43 -13.20
N ALA A 74 9.62 0.42 -14.01
CA ALA A 74 9.47 0.48 -15.47
C ALA A 74 7.99 0.63 -15.91
N LYS A 75 7.05 0.19 -15.06
CA LYS A 75 5.60 0.30 -15.26
C LYS A 75 4.91 0.48 -13.91
N HIS A 76 3.90 1.35 -13.85
CA HIS A 76 3.01 1.49 -12.70
C HIS A 76 1.57 1.61 -13.17
N GLN A 77 0.64 1.28 -12.27
CA GLN A 77 -0.80 1.48 -12.43
C GLN A 77 -1.32 2.03 -11.10
N VAL A 78 -2.16 3.05 -11.17
CA VAL A 78 -2.79 3.68 -10.01
C VAL A 78 -4.29 3.62 -10.23
N THR A 79 -5.00 3.19 -9.20
CA THR A 79 -6.45 3.24 -9.13
C THR A 79 -6.81 4.05 -7.90
N HIS A 80 -7.57 5.13 -8.11
CA HIS A 80 -8.05 5.99 -7.04
C HIS A 80 -9.51 5.64 -6.74
N PHE A 81 -9.89 5.66 -5.46
CA PHE A 81 -11.23 5.31 -5.01
C PHE A 81 -11.75 6.42 -4.10
N ASP A 82 -12.86 7.05 -4.49
CA ASP A 82 -13.52 8.05 -3.69
C ASP A 82 -14.29 7.39 -2.53
N GLN A 83 -14.20 7.97 -1.32
CA GLN A 83 -14.89 7.43 -0.16
C GLN A 83 -16.41 7.60 -0.29
N GLY A 84 -17.14 6.48 -0.40
CA GLY A 84 -18.59 6.48 -0.25
C GLY A 84 -19.37 5.38 -0.97
N GLU A 85 -18.89 4.85 -2.10
CA GLU A 85 -19.80 4.04 -2.96
C GLU A 85 -19.26 2.75 -3.60
N GLU A 86 -17.98 2.36 -3.44
CA GLU A 86 -17.45 1.28 -4.30
C GLU A 86 -16.71 0.11 -3.64
N LEU A 87 -16.56 0.06 -2.31
CA LEU A 87 -15.83 -1.06 -1.69
C LEU A 87 -16.47 -2.43 -2.02
N ASP A 88 -17.80 -2.49 -2.07
CA ASP A 88 -18.55 -3.72 -2.38
C ASP A 88 -18.47 -4.12 -3.86
N GLN A 89 -18.38 -3.13 -4.78
CA GLN A 89 -18.30 -3.38 -6.22
C GLN A 89 -16.91 -3.86 -6.65
N ILE A 90 -15.86 -3.42 -5.95
CA ILE A 90 -14.47 -3.80 -6.22
C ILE A 90 -14.16 -5.20 -5.70
N VAL A 91 -14.64 -5.57 -4.51
CA VAL A 91 -14.52 -6.97 -4.03
C VAL A 91 -15.18 -7.93 -5.01
N ALA A 92 -16.29 -7.53 -5.62
CA ALA A 92 -16.94 -8.32 -6.67
C ALA A 92 -16.11 -8.36 -7.97
N ALA A 93 -15.55 -7.25 -8.43
CA ALA A 93 -14.77 -7.18 -9.69
C ALA A 93 -13.38 -7.86 -9.60
N GLU A 94 -12.73 -7.81 -8.43
CA GLU A 94 -11.40 -8.37 -8.19
C GLU A 94 -11.40 -9.72 -7.48
N SER A 95 -12.58 -10.30 -7.17
CA SER A 95 -12.72 -11.64 -6.60
C SER A 95 -12.19 -12.79 -7.47
N GLY A 96 -11.74 -12.50 -8.70
CA GLY A 96 -10.94 -13.41 -9.51
C GLY A 96 -9.42 -13.35 -9.29
N LEU A 97 -8.91 -12.34 -8.57
CA LEU A 97 -7.48 -12.06 -8.38
C LEU A 97 -7.05 -11.95 -6.90
N VAL A 98 -7.99 -11.75 -5.98
CA VAL A 98 -7.75 -11.72 -4.54
C VAL A 98 -8.60 -12.80 -3.88
N GLU A 99 -8.01 -13.97 -3.60
CA GLU A 99 -8.54 -14.76 -2.49
C GLU A 99 -8.54 -13.82 -1.28
N ARG A 100 -9.74 -13.55 -0.75
CA ARG A 100 -9.97 -12.75 0.47
C ARG A 100 -8.75 -12.87 1.39
N PRO A 101 -8.11 -11.78 1.85
CA PRO A 101 -7.06 -11.90 2.83
C PRO A 101 -7.62 -12.69 4.00
N ARG A 102 -7.13 -13.92 4.16
CA ARG A 102 -7.46 -14.76 5.31
C ARG A 102 -6.82 -14.05 6.48
N ILE A 103 -7.60 -13.26 7.19
CA ILE A 103 -7.23 -12.77 8.50
C ILE A 103 -7.21 -14.01 9.38
N TYR A 104 -6.02 -14.55 9.62
CA TYR A 104 -5.82 -15.55 10.66
C TYR A 104 -5.93 -14.79 11.99
N HIS A 105 -6.96 -15.10 12.77
CA HIS A 105 -7.03 -14.75 14.19
C HIS A 105 -6.03 -15.58 14.99
#